data_AF-A0AA41MJ67-F1
#
_entry.id   AF-A0AA41MJ67-F1
#
_cell.length_a   1.000
_cell.length_b   1.000
_cell.length_c   1.000
_cell.angle_alpha   90.00
_cell.angle_beta   90.00
_cell.angle_gamma   90.00
#
_symmetry.space_group_name_H-M   'P 1'
#
loop_
_entity.id
_entity.type
_entity.pdbx_description
1 polymer ?
#
loop_
_entity_poly.entity_id
_entity_poly.type
_entity_poly.pdbx_seq_one_letter_code
_entity_poly.pdbx_strand_id
1 'polypeptide(L)'
;MRQDKASAGASSGDVREGPEAGLEAEAAKLLPFLAPGARVDLQAAAAQHVLALTGAESGRQLLAGQEALLHALTELAAASAPAPARDAARALVNLAADPSLHDPLLAADPGLPARLLDRALDPQWPWAEEAAATLANLSREPAPCATLMAALAGVETGQSTLERLVCALCTRGYNAHAPLHYLGPLLSNLSRLPAARAFLLDPDRCVVQRLLPLIQCSDSAVRRGGVVGTLRNCCFEHRHHKWLLGPEVDILSFLLLPLAGPEDFSEEEMNRLPVDLQYLPPEKQREPDADIRKMLIEAIMLLTATAPGRQLVRDQGTYLILRELHSWEPEPDVRVACEKLIQVLIGDEPECGMENLLEVQVPEDVERQLQQLDCQEQKQLDREQQELAQEPRAEGTVPT
;
A
#
# COMPACT_ATOMS: atom_id res chain seq x y z
N MET A 1 62.49 -53.57 -23.15
CA MET A 1 63.21 -52.83 -22.09
C MET A 1 62.54 -51.48 -21.95
N ARG A 2 61.70 -51.34 -20.91
CA ARG A 2 61.86 -50.47 -19.71
C ARG A 2 61.06 -49.16 -19.90
N GLN A 3 59.89 -49.11 -19.24
CA GLN A 3 59.52 -48.19 -18.15
C GLN A 3 59.11 -46.82 -18.73
N ASP A 4 57.89 -46.33 -18.49
CA ASP A 4 57.58 -45.71 -17.21
C ASP A 4 56.13 -45.79 -16.74
N LYS A 5 56.03 -45.73 -15.41
CA LYS A 5 54.87 -45.92 -14.55
C LYS A 5 53.85 -44.79 -14.65
N ALA A 6 52.58 -45.18 -14.69
CA ALA A 6 51.46 -44.35 -14.27
C ALA A 6 51.57 -44.05 -12.76
N SER A 7 51.58 -42.77 -12.38
CA SER A 7 51.31 -42.34 -11.01
C SER A 7 49.88 -41.80 -10.93
N ALA A 8 49.10 -42.42 -10.05
CA ALA A 8 47.82 -41.90 -9.61
C ALA A 8 48.06 -40.69 -8.71
N GLY A 9 47.55 -39.53 -9.12
CA GLY A 9 47.39 -38.35 -8.27
C GLY A 9 45.91 -38.15 -8.01
N ALA A 10 45.41 -38.71 -6.91
CA ALA A 10 44.13 -38.32 -6.35
C ALA A 10 44.26 -36.88 -5.84
N SER A 11 43.73 -35.91 -6.58
CA SER A 11 43.37 -34.62 -5.99
C SER A 11 42.04 -34.82 -5.26
N SER A 12 42.12 -35.10 -3.96
CA SER A 12 41.04 -34.77 -3.04
C SER A 12 40.84 -33.27 -3.15
N GLY A 13 39.86 -32.86 -3.97
CA GLY A 13 39.32 -31.52 -3.96
C GLY A 13 38.67 -31.32 -2.61
N ASP A 14 39.43 -30.74 -1.68
CA ASP A 14 38.94 -30.15 -0.46
C ASP A 14 38.01 -29.01 -0.88
N VAL A 15 36.72 -29.34 -1.04
CA VAL A 15 35.66 -28.34 -1.15
C VAL A 15 35.65 -27.66 0.19
N ARG A 16 36.37 -26.55 0.30
CA ARG A 16 36.23 -25.62 1.41
C ARG A 16 34.79 -25.16 1.38
N GLU A 17 33.94 -25.80 2.19
CA GLU A 17 32.62 -25.31 2.54
C GLU A 17 32.81 -23.85 2.98
N GLY A 18 32.30 -22.92 2.17
CA GLY A 18 32.38 -21.51 2.48
C GLY A 18 31.64 -21.21 3.79
N PRO A 19 31.95 -20.09 4.46
CA PRO A 19 31.23 -19.67 5.67
C PRO A 19 29.71 -19.58 5.48
N GLU A 20 29.23 -19.33 4.25
CA GLU A 20 27.80 -19.34 3.88
C GLU A 20 27.17 -20.74 3.93
N ALA A 21 27.82 -21.77 3.39
CA ALA A 21 27.33 -23.15 3.44
C ALA A 21 27.23 -23.68 4.89
N GLY A 22 28.13 -23.23 5.76
CA GLY A 22 28.08 -23.54 7.20
C GLY A 22 26.88 -22.92 7.91
N LEU A 23 26.52 -21.67 7.56
CA LEU A 23 25.37 -20.97 8.14
C LEU A 23 24.04 -21.54 7.62
N GLU A 24 23.97 -21.94 6.36
CA GLU A 24 22.82 -22.64 5.79
C GLU A 24 22.57 -23.98 6.50
N ALA A 25 23.63 -24.75 6.71
CA ALA A 25 23.56 -25.99 7.47
C ALA A 25 23.14 -25.76 8.93
N GLU A 26 23.54 -24.65 9.56
CA GLU A 26 23.10 -24.26 10.91
C GLU A 26 21.60 -23.90 10.92
N ALA A 27 21.12 -23.12 9.96
CA ALA A 27 19.70 -22.75 9.84
C ALA A 27 18.81 -23.98 9.63
N ALA A 28 19.25 -24.92 8.78
CA ALA A 28 18.54 -26.18 8.53
C ALA A 28 18.32 -27.02 9.80
N LYS A 29 19.17 -26.88 10.83
CA LYS A 29 18.99 -27.57 12.13
C LYS A 29 17.74 -27.12 12.88
N LEU A 30 17.15 -25.97 12.53
CA LEU A 30 15.92 -25.48 13.14
C LEU A 30 14.67 -26.24 12.64
N LEU A 31 14.73 -26.85 11.46
CA LEU A 31 13.58 -27.48 10.79
C LEU A 31 12.84 -28.52 11.67
N PRO A 32 13.52 -29.48 12.34
CA PRO A 32 12.84 -30.46 13.18
C PRO A 32 12.09 -29.85 14.36
N PHE A 33 12.50 -28.65 14.80
CA PHE A 33 11.87 -27.93 15.90
C PHE A 33 10.69 -27.07 15.45
N LEU A 34 10.57 -26.73 14.17
CA LEU A 34 9.43 -26.01 13.60
C LEU A 34 8.34 -26.95 13.08
N ALA A 35 8.68 -28.21 12.81
CA ALA A 35 7.76 -29.19 12.24
C ALA A 35 6.49 -29.40 13.11
N PRO A 36 5.34 -29.71 12.49
CA PRO A 36 4.12 -30.07 13.21
C PRO A 36 4.37 -31.24 14.18
N GLY A 37 3.87 -31.11 15.41
CA GLY A 37 4.02 -32.15 16.45
C GLY A 37 5.31 -32.07 17.27
N ALA A 38 6.22 -31.13 16.99
CA ALA A 38 7.34 -30.83 17.88
C ALA A 38 6.83 -30.27 19.23
N ARG A 39 7.65 -30.38 20.28
CA ARG A 39 7.28 -29.85 21.59
C ARG A 39 7.10 -28.33 21.52
N VAL A 40 6.01 -27.82 22.10
CA VAL A 40 5.61 -26.41 22.02
C VAL A 40 6.68 -25.45 22.53
N ASP A 41 7.42 -25.81 23.57
CA ASP A 41 8.52 -25.00 24.11
C ASP A 41 9.69 -24.89 23.14
N LEU A 42 10.04 -25.98 22.46
CA LEU A 42 11.08 -26.00 21.42
C LEU A 42 10.61 -25.29 20.14
N GLN A 43 9.35 -25.47 19.74
CA GLN A 43 8.74 -24.73 18.63
C GLN A 43 8.76 -23.23 18.88
N ALA A 44 8.41 -22.78 20.09
CA ALA A 44 8.45 -21.38 20.45
C ALA A 44 9.87 -20.81 20.37
N ALA A 45 10.86 -21.52 20.93
CA ALA A 45 12.26 -21.10 20.87
C ALA A 45 12.78 -21.04 19.41
N ALA A 46 12.45 -22.05 18.59
CA ALA A 46 12.83 -22.07 17.19
C ALA A 46 12.17 -20.94 16.40
N ALA A 47 10.87 -20.70 16.58
CA ALA A 47 10.15 -19.60 15.94
C ALA A 47 10.71 -18.23 16.36
N GLN A 48 11.06 -18.06 17.63
CA GLN A 48 11.71 -16.84 18.13
C GLN A 48 13.09 -16.62 17.50
N HIS A 49 13.88 -17.68 17.32
CA HIS A 49 15.16 -17.61 16.62
C HIS A 49 14.98 -17.23 15.14
N VAL A 50 14.03 -17.83 14.44
CA VAL A 50 13.71 -17.45 13.05
C VAL A 50 13.27 -15.99 12.99
N LEU A 51 12.38 -15.55 13.88
CA LEU A 51 11.97 -14.15 13.96
C LEU A 51 13.18 -13.22 14.13
N ALA A 52 14.12 -13.55 15.02
CA ALA A 52 15.34 -12.76 15.20
C ALA A 52 16.19 -12.69 13.92
N LEU A 53 16.31 -13.79 13.17
CA LEU A 53 17.02 -13.80 11.88
C LEU A 53 16.35 -12.88 10.85
N THR A 54 15.02 -12.91 10.74
CA THR A 54 14.28 -12.09 9.76
C THR A 54 14.40 -10.57 9.98
N GLY A 55 14.85 -10.15 11.17
CA GLY A 55 15.10 -8.74 11.47
C GLY A 55 16.27 -8.14 10.68
N ALA A 56 17.17 -8.95 10.15
CA ALA A 56 18.30 -8.52 9.32
C ALA A 56 18.18 -9.04 7.89
N GLU A 57 18.66 -8.26 6.91
CA GLU A 57 18.65 -8.64 5.49
C GLU A 57 19.42 -9.94 5.24
N SER A 58 20.62 -10.10 5.82
CA SER A 58 21.41 -11.33 5.70
C SER A 58 20.68 -12.56 6.24
N GLY A 59 19.88 -12.40 7.30
CA GLY A 59 19.06 -13.49 7.85
C GLY A 59 17.88 -13.85 6.94
N ARG A 60 17.26 -12.87 6.26
CA ARG A 60 16.22 -13.15 5.25
C ARG A 60 16.80 -13.88 4.03
N GLN A 61 17.97 -13.45 3.54
CA GLN A 61 18.65 -14.11 2.42
C GLN A 61 19.05 -15.55 2.77
N LEU A 62 19.54 -15.79 3.99
CA LEU A 62 19.83 -17.14 4.49
C LEU A 62 18.58 -18.05 4.46
N LEU A 63 17.42 -17.52 4.83
CA LEU A 63 16.16 -18.26 4.85
C LEU A 63 15.58 -18.47 3.44
N ALA A 64 15.88 -17.59 2.48
CA ALA A 64 15.41 -17.69 1.10
C ALA A 64 15.84 -19.01 0.44
N GLY A 65 17.04 -19.52 0.77
CA GLY A 65 17.55 -20.79 0.28
C GLY A 65 17.01 -22.04 0.99
N GLN A 66 16.14 -21.89 2.00
CA GLN A 66 15.70 -22.97 2.88
C GLN A 66 14.21 -23.30 2.70
N GLU A 67 13.84 -23.84 1.53
CA GLU A 67 12.44 -24.10 1.14
C GLU A 67 11.63 -24.87 2.21
N ALA A 68 12.18 -25.96 2.74
CA ALA A 68 11.51 -26.76 3.77
C ALA A 68 11.26 -25.99 5.08
N LEU A 69 12.17 -25.07 5.42
CA LEU A 69 12.04 -24.24 6.61
C LEU A 69 11.03 -23.11 6.40
N LEU A 70 10.99 -22.52 5.20
CA LEU A 70 9.94 -21.58 4.81
C LEU A 70 8.56 -22.22 4.89
N HIS A 71 8.39 -23.42 4.31
CA HIS A 71 7.12 -24.16 4.38
C HIS A 71 6.74 -24.53 5.83
N ALA A 72 7.70 -24.93 6.67
CA ALA A 72 7.41 -25.20 8.09
C ALA A 72 6.96 -23.93 8.83
N LEU A 73 7.57 -22.78 8.51
CA LEU A 73 7.21 -21.49 9.09
C LEU A 73 5.81 -21.02 8.67
N THR A 74 5.45 -21.19 7.39
CA THR A 74 4.13 -20.81 6.86
C THR A 74 3.00 -21.64 7.47
N GLU A 75 3.20 -22.94 7.62
CA GLU A 75 2.27 -23.83 8.32
C GLU A 75 2.15 -23.44 9.80
N LEU A 76 3.26 -23.14 10.47
CA LEU A 76 3.27 -22.74 11.87
C LEU A 76 2.55 -21.40 12.10
N ALA A 77 2.72 -20.42 11.20
CA ALA A 77 2.03 -19.13 11.25
C ALA A 77 0.50 -19.28 11.12
N ALA A 78 0.02 -20.32 10.42
CA ALA A 78 -1.39 -20.62 10.23
C ALA A 78 -1.95 -21.68 11.21
N ALA A 79 -1.13 -22.21 12.11
CA ALA A 79 -1.50 -23.25 13.07
C ALA A 79 -2.28 -22.71 14.27
N SER A 80 -3.21 -23.52 14.80
CA SER A 80 -4.02 -23.16 15.97
C SER A 80 -3.14 -22.85 17.19
N ALA A 81 -3.51 -21.81 17.96
CA ALA A 81 -2.69 -21.24 19.06
C ALA A 81 -2.12 -22.31 20.02
N PRO A 82 -0.83 -22.21 20.41
CA PRO A 82 -0.30 -21.10 21.22
C PRO A 82 0.87 -20.29 20.59
N ALA A 83 1.59 -19.51 21.42
CA ALA A 83 2.67 -18.53 21.14
C ALA A 83 3.60 -18.74 19.93
N PRO A 84 4.09 -19.96 19.56
CA PRO A 84 4.91 -20.13 18.36
C PRO A 84 4.28 -19.58 17.08
N ALA A 85 2.95 -19.64 16.93
CA ALA A 85 2.26 -19.12 15.75
C ALA A 85 2.40 -17.59 15.61
N ARG A 86 2.48 -16.86 16.73
CA ARG A 86 2.68 -15.40 16.72
C ARG A 86 4.02 -15.02 16.13
N ASP A 87 5.07 -15.64 16.66
CA ASP A 87 6.43 -15.29 16.28
C ASP A 87 6.70 -15.76 14.84
N ALA A 88 6.10 -16.88 14.42
CA ALA A 88 6.07 -17.31 13.03
C ALA A 88 5.33 -16.32 12.11
N ALA A 89 4.15 -15.83 12.50
CA ALA A 89 3.41 -14.83 11.72
C ALA A 89 4.20 -13.52 11.55
N ARG A 90 4.86 -13.05 12.61
CA ARG A 90 5.72 -11.86 12.55
C ARG A 90 6.97 -12.08 11.70
N ALA A 91 7.58 -13.26 11.78
CA ALA A 91 8.70 -13.62 10.92
C ALA A 91 8.27 -13.61 9.45
N LEU A 92 7.05 -14.10 9.16
CA LEU A 92 6.48 -14.07 7.82
C LEU A 92 6.19 -12.64 7.32
N VAL A 93 5.74 -11.73 8.19
CA VAL A 93 5.61 -10.30 7.84
C VAL A 93 6.96 -9.72 7.41
N ASN A 94 8.03 -9.99 8.16
CA ASN A 94 9.38 -9.52 7.85
C ASN A 94 9.92 -10.11 6.55
N LEU A 95 9.69 -11.41 6.29
CA LEU A 95 10.10 -12.05 5.04
C LEU A 95 9.33 -11.46 3.85
N ALA A 96 8.01 -11.30 3.96
CA ALA A 96 7.20 -10.72 2.90
C ALA A 96 7.53 -9.25 2.64
N ALA A 97 8.10 -8.52 3.61
CA ALA A 97 8.54 -7.15 3.41
C ALA A 97 9.72 -7.04 2.42
N ASP A 98 10.43 -8.14 2.14
CA ASP A 98 11.53 -8.22 1.20
C ASP A 98 11.06 -8.80 -0.15
N PRO A 99 11.05 -8.03 -1.25
CA PRO A 99 10.58 -8.50 -2.54
C PRO A 99 11.33 -9.73 -3.07
N SER A 100 12.61 -9.89 -2.71
CA SER A 100 13.42 -11.04 -3.15
C SER A 100 12.95 -12.38 -2.57
N LEU A 101 12.13 -12.34 -1.51
CA LEU A 101 11.60 -13.51 -0.82
C LEU A 101 10.20 -13.91 -1.30
N HIS A 102 9.54 -13.12 -2.15
CA HIS A 102 8.17 -13.40 -2.60
C HIS A 102 8.08 -14.70 -3.39
N ASP A 103 8.95 -14.88 -4.38
CA ASP A 103 8.99 -16.10 -5.19
C ASP A 103 9.39 -17.33 -4.33
N PRO A 104 10.46 -17.28 -3.50
CA PRO A 104 10.78 -18.38 -2.57
C PRO A 104 9.63 -18.78 -1.65
N LEU A 105 8.92 -17.81 -1.06
CA LEU A 105 7.78 -18.08 -0.17
C LEU A 105 6.62 -18.77 -0.90
N LEU A 106 6.26 -18.27 -2.09
CA LEU A 106 5.16 -18.83 -2.89
C LEU A 106 5.52 -20.17 -3.53
N ALA A 107 6.79 -20.39 -3.85
CA ALA A 107 7.29 -21.68 -4.33
C ALA A 107 7.27 -22.73 -3.21
N ALA A 108 7.74 -22.36 -2.01
CA ALA A 108 7.71 -23.23 -0.84
C ALA A 108 6.28 -23.62 -0.45
N ASP A 109 5.32 -22.71 -0.63
CA ASP A 109 3.93 -22.93 -0.21
C ASP A 109 2.90 -22.19 -1.10
N PRO A 110 2.48 -22.81 -2.22
CA PRO A 110 1.51 -22.20 -3.13
C PRO A 110 0.13 -21.94 -2.51
N GLY A 111 -0.20 -22.63 -1.41
CA GLY A 111 -1.48 -22.47 -0.68
C GLY A 111 -1.47 -21.31 0.32
N LEU A 112 -0.31 -20.71 0.58
CA LEU A 112 -0.13 -19.64 1.57
C LEU A 112 -1.10 -18.46 1.37
N PRO A 113 -1.27 -17.89 0.16
CA PRO A 113 -2.20 -16.78 -0.08
C PRO A 113 -3.63 -17.04 0.42
N ALA A 114 -4.19 -18.21 0.08
CA ALA A 114 -5.55 -18.57 0.45
C ALA A 114 -5.68 -18.77 1.97
N ARG A 115 -4.72 -19.47 2.59
CA ARG A 115 -4.73 -19.67 4.05
C ARG A 115 -4.60 -18.36 4.82
N LEU A 116 -3.74 -17.44 4.37
CA LEU A 116 -3.62 -16.12 5.01
C LEU A 116 -4.88 -15.29 4.85
N LEU A 117 -5.57 -15.37 3.70
CA LEU A 117 -6.87 -14.70 3.50
C LEU A 117 -7.91 -15.23 4.49
N ASP A 118 -7.99 -16.55 4.67
CA ASP A 118 -8.88 -17.16 5.66
C ASP A 118 -8.56 -16.68 7.08
N ARG A 119 -7.27 -16.58 7.44
CA ARG A 119 -6.84 -16.08 8.75
C ARG A 119 -7.09 -14.59 8.96
N ALA A 120 -6.86 -13.76 7.94
CA ALA A 120 -7.10 -12.32 8.01
C ALA A 120 -8.60 -11.99 8.13
N LEU A 121 -9.46 -12.85 7.57
CA LEU A 121 -10.92 -12.69 7.55
C LEU A 121 -11.67 -13.54 8.58
N ASP A 122 -10.94 -14.16 9.52
CA ASP A 122 -11.52 -14.83 10.69
C ASP A 122 -11.65 -13.81 11.85
N PRO A 123 -12.89 -13.51 12.31
CA PRO A 123 -13.13 -12.56 13.40
C PRO A 123 -12.51 -12.93 14.76
N GLN A 124 -12.12 -14.20 14.94
CA GLN A 124 -11.55 -14.71 16.19
C GLN A 124 -10.05 -14.98 16.09
N TRP A 125 -9.44 -14.83 14.90
CA TRP A 125 -8.03 -15.14 14.74
C TRP A 125 -7.14 -14.08 15.40
N PRO A 126 -6.28 -14.44 16.37
CA PRO A 126 -5.49 -13.46 17.12
C PRO A 126 -4.44 -12.72 16.29
N TRP A 127 -3.94 -13.35 15.22
CA TRP A 127 -2.86 -12.84 14.37
C TRP A 127 -3.36 -12.39 13.00
N ALA A 128 -4.61 -11.92 12.95
CA ALA A 128 -5.24 -11.51 11.70
C ALA A 128 -4.59 -10.24 11.12
N GLU A 129 -4.03 -9.38 11.99
CA GLU A 129 -3.22 -8.23 11.57
C GLU A 129 -1.96 -8.68 10.83
N GLU A 130 -1.20 -9.62 11.40
CA GLU A 130 0.01 -10.15 10.77
C GLU A 130 -0.31 -10.84 9.44
N ALA A 131 -1.40 -11.61 9.37
CA ALA A 131 -1.86 -12.20 8.11
C ALA A 131 -2.18 -11.12 7.06
N ALA A 132 -2.92 -10.07 7.43
CA ALA A 132 -3.22 -8.95 6.56
C ALA A 132 -1.95 -8.19 6.12
N ALA A 133 -0.98 -8.01 7.02
CA ALA A 133 0.30 -7.36 6.73
C ALA A 133 1.17 -8.17 5.75
N THR A 134 1.26 -9.49 5.94
CA THR A 134 1.94 -10.39 5.00
C THR A 134 1.31 -10.30 3.62
N LEU A 135 -0.02 -10.36 3.53
CA LEU A 135 -0.75 -10.22 2.26
C LEU A 135 -0.53 -8.86 1.61
N ALA A 136 -0.56 -7.77 2.39
CA ALA A 136 -0.28 -6.43 1.91
C ALA A 136 1.15 -6.29 1.37
N ASN A 137 2.13 -6.96 1.97
CA ASN A 137 3.51 -6.95 1.50
C ASN A 137 3.69 -7.77 0.22
N LEU A 138 3.16 -9.00 0.17
CA LEU A 138 3.21 -9.85 -1.02
C LEU A 138 2.52 -9.17 -2.21
N SER A 139 1.35 -8.56 -2.00
CA SER A 139 0.57 -7.93 -3.07
C SER A 139 1.18 -6.65 -3.66
N ARG A 140 2.35 -6.17 -3.19
CA ARG A 140 3.05 -5.04 -3.83
C ARG A 140 3.51 -5.40 -5.23
N GLU A 141 3.97 -6.63 -5.42
CA GLU A 141 4.47 -7.12 -6.70
C GLU A 141 3.34 -7.62 -7.62
N PRO A 142 3.40 -7.39 -8.94
CA PRO A 142 2.30 -7.73 -9.85
C PRO A 142 1.93 -9.22 -9.87
N ALA A 143 2.93 -10.12 -9.88
CA ALA A 143 2.69 -11.57 -9.99
C ALA A 143 2.06 -12.18 -8.71
N PRO A 144 2.59 -11.93 -7.49
CA PRO A 144 1.91 -12.31 -6.26
C PRO A 144 0.52 -11.67 -6.12
N CYS A 145 0.35 -10.40 -6.51
CA CYS A 145 -0.96 -9.73 -6.48
C CYS A 145 -2.00 -10.42 -7.38
N ALA A 146 -1.60 -10.82 -8.59
CA ALA A 146 -2.46 -11.59 -9.49
C ALA A 146 -2.82 -12.97 -8.93
N THR A 147 -1.86 -13.65 -8.28
CA THR A 147 -2.08 -14.94 -7.60
C THR A 147 -3.09 -14.80 -6.46
N LEU A 148 -2.97 -13.73 -5.67
CA LEU A 148 -3.93 -13.38 -4.62
C LEU A 148 -5.32 -13.12 -5.18
N MET A 149 -5.42 -12.35 -6.28
CA MET A 149 -6.69 -12.07 -6.94
C MET A 149 -7.36 -13.35 -7.46
N ALA A 150 -6.58 -14.31 -7.97
CA ALA A 150 -7.10 -15.62 -8.37
C ALA A 150 -7.61 -16.44 -7.16
N ALA A 151 -6.89 -16.41 -6.03
CA ALA A 151 -7.35 -17.05 -4.80
C ALA A 151 -8.65 -16.44 -4.25
N LEU A 152 -8.87 -15.13 -4.43
CA LEU A 152 -10.12 -14.45 -4.08
C LEU A 152 -11.31 -14.86 -4.95
N ALA A 153 -11.07 -15.37 -6.17
CA ALA A 153 -12.12 -15.79 -7.10
C ALA A 153 -12.65 -17.20 -6.80
N GLY A 154 -11.89 -18.03 -6.07
CA GLY A 154 -12.24 -19.42 -5.81
C GLY A 154 -12.79 -19.65 -4.41
N VAL A 155 -14.07 -19.33 -4.13
CA VAL A 155 -14.91 -20.07 -3.16
C VAL A 155 -16.39 -19.99 -3.55
N GLU A 156 -17.01 -21.17 -3.57
CA GLU A 156 -18.44 -21.44 -3.66
C GLU A 156 -19.15 -21.06 -2.35
N THR A 157 -19.97 -20.01 -2.35
CA THR A 157 -21.24 -19.80 -1.59
C THR A 157 -21.53 -18.31 -1.38
N GLY A 158 -22.37 -17.73 -2.26
CA GLY A 158 -23.15 -16.51 -2.01
C GLY A 158 -22.43 -15.16 -1.99
N GLN A 159 -21.23 -15.03 -1.43
CA GLN A 159 -20.52 -13.77 -1.25
C GLN A 159 -19.04 -13.90 -1.67
N SER A 160 -18.52 -12.95 -2.44
CA SER A 160 -17.12 -13.01 -2.88
C SER A 160 -16.16 -12.73 -1.72
N THR A 161 -14.96 -13.32 -1.73
CA THR A 161 -13.95 -13.07 -0.69
C THR A 161 -13.51 -11.61 -0.66
N LEU A 162 -13.53 -10.92 -1.81
CA LEU A 162 -13.28 -9.48 -1.89
C LEU A 162 -14.37 -8.67 -1.16
N GLU A 163 -15.63 -9.10 -1.21
CA GLU A 163 -16.71 -8.48 -0.44
C GLU A 163 -16.55 -8.70 1.07
N ARG A 164 -16.11 -9.90 1.48
CA ARG A 164 -15.75 -10.17 2.89
C ARG A 164 -14.59 -9.29 3.35
N LEU A 165 -13.58 -9.08 2.52
CA LEU A 165 -12.45 -8.19 2.80
C LEU A 165 -12.92 -6.75 3.01
N VAL A 166 -13.74 -6.21 2.09
CA VAL A 166 -14.33 -4.88 2.23
C VAL A 166 -15.19 -4.80 3.50
N CYS A 167 -15.97 -5.84 3.79
CA CYS A 167 -16.78 -5.90 5.00
C CYS A 167 -15.92 -5.82 6.28
N ALA A 168 -14.84 -6.60 6.35
CA ALA A 168 -13.91 -6.59 7.47
C ALA A 168 -13.22 -5.21 7.62
N LEU A 169 -12.84 -4.60 6.51
CA LEU A 169 -12.24 -3.25 6.51
C LEU A 169 -13.24 -2.19 7.00
N CYS A 170 -14.49 -2.21 6.56
CA CYS A 170 -15.50 -1.21 6.92
C CYS A 170 -16.12 -1.42 8.31
N THR A 171 -15.99 -2.61 8.92
CA THR A 171 -16.64 -2.93 10.20
C THR A 171 -15.69 -2.63 11.36
N ARG A 172 -16.01 -1.60 12.16
CA ARG A 172 -15.27 -1.33 13.41
C ARG A 172 -15.39 -2.51 14.36
N GLY A 173 -14.26 -2.95 14.92
CA GLY A 173 -14.24 -4.10 15.83
C GLY A 173 -14.60 -5.43 15.17
N TYR A 174 -14.39 -5.57 13.86
CA TYR A 174 -14.64 -6.83 13.13
C TYR A 174 -13.94 -8.03 13.79
N ASN A 175 -12.70 -7.85 14.24
CA ASN A 175 -11.95 -8.82 15.00
C ASN A 175 -11.60 -8.23 16.37
N ALA A 176 -11.84 -8.99 17.45
CA ALA A 176 -11.64 -8.53 18.82
C ALA A 176 -10.16 -8.47 19.26
N HIS A 177 -9.28 -9.11 18.49
CA HIS A 177 -7.86 -9.28 18.77
C HIS A 177 -6.95 -8.47 17.83
N ALA A 178 -7.46 -8.10 16.64
CA ALA A 178 -6.69 -7.43 15.60
C ALA A 178 -7.45 -6.24 15.01
N PRO A 179 -6.82 -5.07 14.86
CA PRO A 179 -7.48 -3.87 14.32
C PRO A 179 -7.67 -3.90 12.79
N LEU A 180 -7.02 -4.82 12.08
CA LEU A 180 -7.05 -5.03 10.63
C LEU A 180 -6.65 -3.81 9.79
N HIS A 181 -5.64 -3.04 10.21
CA HIS A 181 -5.24 -1.83 9.47
C HIS A 181 -4.63 -2.16 8.11
N TYR A 182 -3.86 -3.25 8.01
CA TYR A 182 -3.21 -3.67 6.76
C TYR A 182 -4.17 -4.19 5.67
N LEU A 183 -5.47 -4.38 5.96
CA LEU A 183 -6.47 -4.62 4.91
C LEU A 183 -6.62 -3.43 3.95
N GLY A 184 -6.34 -2.19 4.42
CA GLY A 184 -6.34 -1.00 3.57
C GLY A 184 -5.29 -1.08 2.46
N PRO A 185 -3.98 -1.18 2.79
CA PRO A 185 -2.92 -1.37 1.81
C PRO A 185 -3.11 -2.59 0.91
N LEU A 186 -3.61 -3.72 1.45
CA LEU A 186 -3.95 -4.89 0.64
C LEU A 186 -5.00 -4.56 -0.43
N LEU A 187 -6.09 -3.87 -0.06
CA LEU A 187 -7.13 -3.46 -1.00
C LEU A 187 -6.59 -2.47 -2.04
N SER A 188 -5.72 -1.54 -1.63
CA SER A 188 -5.04 -0.60 -2.52
C SER A 188 -4.20 -1.33 -3.57
N ASN A 189 -3.43 -2.33 -3.15
CA ASN A 189 -2.62 -3.13 -4.05
C ASN A 189 -3.48 -3.92 -5.05
N LEU A 190 -4.58 -4.51 -4.58
CA LEU A 190 -5.52 -5.26 -5.41
C LEU A 190 -6.22 -4.35 -6.43
N SER A 191 -6.61 -3.13 -6.05
CA SER A 191 -7.30 -2.18 -6.94
C SER A 191 -6.46 -1.64 -8.10
N ARG A 192 -5.16 -1.96 -8.14
CA ARG A 192 -4.34 -1.77 -9.35
C ARG A 192 -4.78 -2.71 -10.48
N LEU A 193 -5.41 -3.84 -10.16
CA LEU A 193 -5.95 -4.79 -11.13
C LEU A 193 -7.34 -4.34 -11.63
N PRO A 194 -7.61 -4.36 -12.95
CA PRO A 194 -8.92 -3.98 -13.49
C PRO A 194 -10.10 -4.77 -12.90
N ALA A 195 -9.91 -6.06 -12.62
CA ALA A 195 -10.95 -6.91 -12.04
C ALA A 195 -11.39 -6.44 -10.64
N ALA A 196 -10.44 -5.97 -9.82
CA ALA A 196 -10.76 -5.42 -8.51
C ALA A 196 -11.50 -4.09 -8.65
N ARG A 197 -11.07 -3.19 -9.55
CA ARG A 197 -11.79 -1.93 -9.80
C ARG A 197 -13.20 -2.15 -10.31
N ALA A 198 -13.40 -3.12 -11.20
CA ALA A 198 -14.74 -3.47 -11.69
C ALA A 198 -15.67 -3.88 -10.54
N PHE A 199 -15.17 -4.62 -9.54
CA PHE A 199 -15.94 -4.95 -8.35
C PHE A 199 -16.20 -3.73 -7.45
N LEU A 200 -15.18 -2.88 -7.25
CA LEU A 200 -15.29 -1.69 -6.38
C LEU A 200 -16.25 -0.64 -6.94
N LEU A 201 -16.24 -0.45 -8.27
CA LEU A 201 -17.00 0.55 -9.00
C LEU A 201 -18.37 0.07 -9.48
N ASP A 202 -18.80 -1.13 -9.07
CA ASP A 202 -20.14 -1.64 -9.35
C ASP A 202 -21.20 -0.83 -8.58
N PRO A 203 -22.06 -0.04 -9.27
CA PRO A 203 -23.04 0.82 -8.61
C PRO A 203 -24.06 0.06 -7.76
N ASP A 204 -24.36 -1.20 -8.11
CA ASP A 204 -25.35 -2.02 -7.40
C ASP A 204 -24.81 -2.53 -6.05
N ARG A 205 -23.49 -2.51 -5.85
CA ARG A 205 -22.83 -2.98 -4.61
C ARG A 205 -22.52 -1.87 -3.61
N CYS A 206 -22.54 -0.62 -4.06
CA CYS A 206 -22.21 0.57 -3.26
C CYS A 206 -20.88 0.47 -2.48
N VAL A 207 -19.87 -0.22 -3.03
CA VAL A 207 -18.63 -0.51 -2.30
C VAL A 207 -17.80 0.75 -2.09
N VAL A 208 -17.60 1.56 -3.12
CA VAL A 208 -16.87 2.83 -3.02
C VAL A 208 -17.45 3.73 -1.95
N GLN A 209 -18.79 3.87 -1.88
CA GLN A 209 -19.46 4.69 -0.87
C GLN A 209 -19.19 4.21 0.56
N ARG A 210 -19.06 2.90 0.78
CA ARG A 210 -18.70 2.33 2.08
C ARG A 210 -17.25 2.64 2.50
N LEU A 211 -16.38 2.93 1.54
CA LEU A 211 -14.97 3.29 1.79
C LEU A 211 -14.80 4.78 2.14
N LEU A 212 -15.64 5.66 1.61
CA LEU A 212 -15.50 7.12 1.76
C LEU A 212 -15.37 7.59 3.23
N PRO A 213 -16.18 7.09 4.20
CA PRO A 213 -16.03 7.51 5.60
C PRO A 213 -14.68 7.13 6.22
N LEU A 214 -13.97 6.14 5.66
CA LEU A 214 -12.68 5.69 6.18
C LEU A 214 -11.53 6.63 5.79
N ILE A 215 -11.72 7.55 4.84
CA ILE A 215 -10.72 8.59 4.51
C ILE A 215 -10.39 9.44 5.73
N GLN A 216 -11.36 9.68 6.62
CA GLN A 216 -11.18 10.49 7.84
C GLN A 216 -11.01 9.64 9.11
N CYS A 217 -10.65 8.36 8.96
CA CYS A 217 -10.49 7.46 10.11
C CYS A 217 -9.28 7.88 10.98
N SER A 218 -9.54 8.39 12.18
CA SER A 218 -8.49 8.84 13.12
C SER A 218 -7.56 7.72 13.59
N ASP A 219 -8.00 6.46 13.51
CA ASP A 219 -7.37 5.35 14.24
C ASP A 219 -6.02 4.92 13.65
N SER A 220 -5.79 5.10 12.34
CA SER A 220 -4.56 4.64 11.69
C SER A 220 -4.31 5.29 10.33
N ALA A 221 -3.13 5.89 10.16
CA ALA A 221 -2.64 6.41 8.88
C ALA A 221 -2.49 5.29 7.83
N VAL A 222 -2.05 4.09 8.23
CA VAL A 222 -1.94 2.92 7.34
C VAL A 222 -3.29 2.59 6.70
N ARG A 223 -4.36 2.60 7.51
CA ARG A 223 -5.71 2.33 7.03
C ARG A 223 -6.23 3.45 6.13
N ARG A 224 -6.06 4.73 6.54
CA ARG A 224 -6.46 5.88 5.72
C ARG A 224 -5.74 5.89 4.37
N GLY A 225 -4.42 5.77 4.38
CA GLY A 225 -3.59 5.76 3.17
C GLY A 225 -3.95 4.60 2.24
N GLY A 226 -4.23 3.41 2.78
CA GLY A 226 -4.74 2.29 1.99
C GLY A 226 -6.09 2.54 1.33
N VAL A 227 -7.03 3.19 2.03
CA VAL A 227 -8.33 3.56 1.48
C VAL A 227 -8.19 4.66 0.42
N VAL A 228 -7.42 5.71 0.68
CA VAL A 228 -7.16 6.79 -0.27
C VAL A 228 -6.47 6.23 -1.53
N GLY A 229 -5.46 5.37 -1.38
CA GLY A 229 -4.82 4.69 -2.49
C GLY A 229 -5.79 3.83 -3.30
N THR A 230 -6.72 3.15 -2.63
CA THR A 230 -7.79 2.38 -3.30
C THR A 230 -8.68 3.28 -4.16
N LEU A 231 -9.11 4.41 -3.62
CA LEU A 231 -9.97 5.37 -4.32
C LEU A 231 -9.24 6.05 -5.48
N ARG A 232 -7.99 6.48 -5.26
CA ARG A 232 -7.11 7.00 -6.31
C ARG A 232 -6.98 6.01 -7.47
N ASN A 233 -6.76 4.73 -7.18
CA ASN A 233 -6.69 3.70 -8.21
C ASN A 233 -8.02 3.55 -8.97
N CYS A 234 -9.16 3.69 -8.30
CA CYS A 234 -10.47 3.69 -8.94
C CYS A 234 -10.68 4.91 -9.86
N CYS A 235 -10.08 6.06 -9.54
CA CYS A 235 -10.16 7.27 -10.37
C CYS A 235 -9.44 7.13 -11.73
N PHE A 236 -8.67 6.08 -12.00
CA PHE A 236 -8.18 5.79 -13.37
C PHE A 236 -9.31 5.36 -14.33
N GLU A 237 -10.44 4.86 -13.81
CA GLU A 237 -11.58 4.41 -14.62
C GLU A 237 -12.47 5.59 -15.01
N HIS A 238 -12.00 6.40 -15.96
CA HIS A 238 -12.64 7.65 -16.39
C HIS A 238 -14.11 7.51 -16.82
N ARG A 239 -14.53 6.33 -17.27
CA ARG A 239 -15.93 6.02 -17.59
C ARG A 239 -16.87 6.20 -16.40
N HIS A 240 -16.36 6.09 -15.18
CA HIS A 240 -17.12 6.22 -13.95
C HIS A 240 -17.06 7.64 -13.35
N HIS A 241 -16.25 8.57 -13.90
CA HIS A 241 -16.05 9.91 -13.30
C HIS A 241 -17.36 10.67 -13.11
N LYS A 242 -18.27 10.63 -14.09
CA LYS A 242 -19.57 11.29 -13.97
C LYS A 242 -20.40 10.75 -12.79
N TRP A 243 -20.34 9.45 -12.55
CA TRP A 243 -21.05 8.81 -11.43
C TRP A 243 -20.34 9.07 -10.09
N LEU A 244 -19.01 8.97 -10.07
CA LEU A 244 -18.20 9.24 -8.87
C LEU A 244 -18.34 10.70 -8.38
N LEU A 245 -18.35 11.66 -9.31
CA LEU A 245 -18.57 13.09 -9.04
C LEU A 245 -20.06 13.44 -8.88
N GLY A 246 -20.96 12.51 -9.21
CA GLY A 246 -22.40 12.71 -9.13
C GLY A 246 -22.92 12.61 -7.69
N PRO A 247 -24.17 13.04 -7.44
CA PRO A 247 -24.76 13.07 -6.10
C PRO A 247 -24.91 11.69 -5.45
N GLU A 248 -24.83 10.60 -6.20
CA GLU A 248 -24.93 9.23 -5.69
C GLU A 248 -23.68 8.77 -4.92
N VAL A 249 -22.52 9.37 -5.21
CA VAL A 249 -21.24 9.02 -4.58
C VAL A 249 -20.62 10.24 -3.89
N ASP A 250 -20.68 11.41 -4.54
CA ASP A 250 -20.11 12.68 -4.10
C ASP A 250 -18.65 12.55 -3.63
N ILE A 251 -17.82 11.83 -4.41
CA ILE A 251 -16.46 11.50 -4.00
C ILE A 251 -15.63 12.77 -3.71
N LEU A 252 -15.91 13.87 -4.41
CA LEU A 252 -15.09 15.07 -4.34
C LEU A 252 -15.14 15.72 -2.95
N SER A 253 -16.31 15.80 -2.33
CA SER A 253 -16.47 16.31 -0.96
C SER A 253 -15.61 15.54 0.03
N PHE A 254 -15.59 14.21 -0.06
CA PHE A 254 -14.78 13.35 0.81
C PHE A 254 -13.27 13.46 0.56
N LEU A 255 -12.85 13.73 -0.68
CA LEU A 255 -11.43 13.94 -1.01
C LEU A 255 -10.94 15.33 -0.58
N LEU A 256 -11.79 16.35 -0.67
CA LEU A 256 -11.46 17.73 -0.30
C LEU A 256 -11.48 17.98 1.20
N LEU A 257 -12.38 17.34 1.95
CA LEU A 257 -12.51 17.55 3.39
C LEU A 257 -11.21 17.32 4.19
N PRO A 258 -10.42 16.26 3.98
CA PRO A 258 -9.11 16.13 4.64
C PRO A 258 -8.07 17.17 4.20
N LEU A 259 -8.27 17.84 3.06
CA LEU A 259 -7.38 18.89 2.55
C LEU A 259 -7.76 20.30 3.05
N ALA A 260 -9.02 20.48 3.47
CA ALA A 260 -9.52 21.73 4.00
C ALA A 260 -9.04 22.02 5.44
N GLY A 261 -8.71 23.27 5.73
CA GLY A 261 -8.39 23.76 7.07
C GLY A 261 -9.54 24.57 7.67
N PRO A 262 -9.27 25.35 8.73
CA PRO A 262 -10.25 26.17 9.43
C PRO A 262 -10.41 27.57 8.79
N GLU A 263 -10.13 27.72 7.49
CA GLU A 263 -10.15 29.03 6.83
C GLU A 263 -11.56 29.59 6.66
N ASP A 264 -11.69 30.91 6.82
CA ASP A 264 -12.92 31.64 6.58
C ASP A 264 -13.05 32.04 5.10
N PHE A 265 -14.15 31.65 4.47
CA PHE A 265 -14.49 32.06 3.11
C PHE A 265 -15.58 33.14 3.10
N SER A 266 -15.59 33.98 2.07
CA SER A 266 -16.71 34.92 1.86
C SER A 266 -18.03 34.19 1.62
N GLU A 267 -19.18 34.84 1.82
CA GLU A 267 -20.50 34.21 1.58
C GLU A 267 -20.64 33.71 0.12
N GLU A 268 -20.10 34.43 -0.86
CA GLU A 268 -20.12 34.03 -2.26
C GLU A 268 -19.27 32.78 -2.52
N GLU A 269 -18.07 32.70 -1.93
CA GLU A 269 -17.21 31.53 -2.00
C GLU A 269 -17.84 30.33 -1.29
N MET A 270 -18.45 30.55 -0.11
CA MET A 270 -19.10 29.50 0.67
C MET A 270 -20.26 28.85 -0.08
N ASN A 271 -21.06 29.64 -0.79
CA ASN A 271 -22.15 29.15 -1.63
C ASN A 271 -21.71 28.23 -2.78
N ARG A 272 -20.42 28.25 -3.15
CA ARG A 272 -19.86 27.37 -4.20
C ARG A 272 -19.34 26.04 -3.66
N LEU A 273 -19.03 25.96 -2.37
CA LEU A 273 -18.50 24.76 -1.75
C LEU A 273 -19.61 23.73 -1.49
N PRO A 274 -19.31 22.42 -1.57
CA PRO A 274 -20.18 21.38 -1.06
C PRO A 274 -20.56 21.62 0.41
N VAL A 275 -21.76 21.21 0.80
CA VAL A 275 -22.33 21.49 2.14
C VAL A 275 -21.41 21.02 3.27
N ASP A 276 -20.77 19.86 3.11
CA ASP A 276 -19.87 19.28 4.12
C ASP A 276 -18.55 20.04 4.29
N LEU A 277 -18.23 20.94 3.35
CA LEU A 277 -17.05 21.82 3.38
C LEU A 277 -17.37 23.24 3.86
N GLN A 278 -18.64 23.55 4.08
CA GLN A 278 -19.05 24.88 4.53
C GLN A 278 -18.94 25.02 6.05
N TYR A 279 -18.48 26.19 6.50
CA TYR A 279 -18.45 26.58 7.92
C TYR A 279 -17.76 25.54 8.82
N LEU A 280 -16.57 25.08 8.41
CA LEU A 280 -15.77 24.14 9.18
C LEU A 280 -15.39 24.74 10.55
N PRO A 281 -15.34 23.92 11.61
CA PRO A 281 -15.01 24.42 12.95
C PRO A 281 -13.55 24.89 13.03
N PRO A 282 -13.21 25.80 13.96
CA PRO A 282 -11.84 26.29 14.12
C PRO A 282 -10.84 25.19 14.53
N GLU A 283 -11.32 24.09 15.11
CA GLU A 283 -10.50 22.91 15.43
C GLU A 283 -10.23 22.01 14.21
N LYS A 284 -10.78 22.33 13.02
CA LYS A 284 -10.58 21.53 11.81
C LYS A 284 -9.10 21.50 11.44
N GLN A 285 -8.55 20.28 11.40
CA GLN A 285 -7.19 20.03 10.95
C GLN A 285 -7.19 19.34 9.59
N ARG A 286 -6.18 19.67 8.79
CA ARG A 286 -5.84 18.94 7.57
C ARG A 286 -5.30 17.55 7.91
N GLU A 287 -5.31 16.65 6.94
CA GLU A 287 -4.65 15.35 7.06
C GLU A 287 -3.18 15.55 7.45
N PRO A 288 -2.71 14.99 8.57
CA PRO A 288 -1.33 15.20 9.04
C PRO A 288 -0.28 14.51 8.17
N ASP A 289 -0.62 13.40 7.51
CA ASP A 289 0.29 12.62 6.68
C ASP A 289 0.44 13.21 5.26
N ALA A 290 1.66 13.60 4.90
CA ALA A 290 1.97 14.25 3.62
C ALA A 290 1.73 13.35 2.41
N ASP A 291 2.03 12.06 2.52
CA ASP A 291 1.82 11.09 1.44
C ASP A 291 0.32 10.91 1.18
N ILE A 292 -0.49 10.90 2.25
CA ILE A 292 -1.95 10.86 2.12
C ILE A 292 -2.48 12.15 1.48
N ARG A 293 -2.00 13.34 1.89
CA ARG A 293 -2.36 14.62 1.23
C ARG A 293 -2.05 14.59 -0.26
N LYS A 294 -0.85 14.14 -0.63
CA LYS A 294 -0.45 14.00 -2.04
C LYS A 294 -1.37 13.04 -2.80
N MET A 295 -1.66 11.86 -2.24
CA MET A 295 -2.56 10.89 -2.88
C MET A 295 -3.99 11.42 -3.07
N LEU A 296 -4.51 12.24 -2.14
CA LEU A 296 -5.82 12.89 -2.27
C LEU A 296 -5.81 13.88 -3.45
N ILE A 297 -4.77 14.72 -3.56
CA ILE A 297 -4.61 15.66 -4.68
C ILE A 297 -4.52 14.90 -6.01
N GLU A 298 -3.74 13.82 -6.06
CA GLU A 298 -3.62 12.98 -7.25
C GLU A 298 -4.94 12.29 -7.64
N ALA A 299 -5.76 11.88 -6.66
CA ALA A 299 -7.09 11.34 -6.93
C ALA A 299 -8.00 12.40 -7.55
N ILE A 300 -7.99 13.64 -7.05
CA ILE A 300 -8.74 14.75 -7.63
C ILE A 300 -8.22 15.08 -9.03
N MET A 301 -6.89 15.09 -9.23
CA MET A 301 -6.27 15.27 -10.55
C MET A 301 -6.79 14.23 -11.56
N LEU A 302 -6.88 12.96 -11.18
CA LEU A 302 -7.43 11.93 -12.06
C LEU A 302 -8.90 12.19 -12.44
N LEU A 303 -9.71 12.70 -11.51
CA LEU A 303 -11.11 13.10 -11.78
C LEU A 303 -11.22 14.28 -12.77
N THR A 304 -10.14 15.06 -12.94
CA THR A 304 -10.05 16.14 -13.93
C THR A 304 -9.56 15.67 -15.32
N ALA A 305 -9.40 14.37 -15.54
CA ALA A 305 -8.95 13.86 -16.85
C ALA A 305 -9.94 14.17 -17.99
N THR A 306 -11.24 14.16 -17.71
CA THR A 306 -12.28 14.40 -18.71
C THR A 306 -12.82 15.83 -18.63
N ALA A 307 -13.24 16.40 -19.76
CA ALA A 307 -13.84 17.74 -19.81
C ALA A 307 -15.03 17.91 -18.83
N PRO A 308 -16.00 16.97 -18.76
CA PRO A 308 -17.06 17.04 -17.75
C PRO A 308 -16.53 16.95 -16.33
N GLY A 309 -15.50 16.12 -16.09
CA GLY A 309 -14.85 16.01 -14.79
C GLY A 309 -14.20 17.31 -14.34
N ARG A 310 -13.42 17.97 -15.22
CA ARG A 310 -12.85 19.30 -14.97
C ARG A 310 -13.92 20.31 -14.59
N GLN A 311 -14.99 20.37 -15.37
CA GLN A 311 -16.08 21.31 -15.13
C GLN A 311 -16.72 21.08 -13.77
N LEU A 312 -17.09 19.84 -13.44
CA LEU A 312 -17.69 19.51 -12.13
C LEU A 312 -16.77 19.84 -10.95
N VAL A 313 -15.47 19.53 -11.07
CA VAL A 313 -14.48 19.84 -10.03
C VAL A 313 -14.30 21.36 -9.87
N ARG A 314 -14.31 22.15 -10.96
CA ARG A 314 -14.27 23.63 -10.91
C ARG A 314 -15.53 24.22 -10.27
N ASP A 315 -16.69 23.68 -10.61
CA ASP A 315 -17.99 24.21 -10.17
C ASP A 315 -18.21 24.03 -8.67
N GLN A 316 -17.67 22.96 -8.07
CA GLN A 316 -17.72 22.69 -6.63
C GLN A 316 -16.64 23.45 -5.80
N GLY A 317 -16.03 24.49 -6.35
CA GLY A 317 -15.15 25.37 -5.58
C GLY A 317 -13.80 24.76 -5.16
N THR A 318 -13.37 23.65 -5.77
CA THR A 318 -12.09 22.96 -5.47
C THR A 318 -10.88 23.91 -5.43
N TYR A 319 -10.82 24.88 -6.34
CA TYR A 319 -9.75 25.89 -6.38
C TYR A 319 -9.61 26.65 -5.05
N LEU A 320 -10.72 26.96 -4.36
CA LEU A 320 -10.70 27.69 -3.10
C LEU A 320 -9.97 26.91 -2.01
N ILE A 321 -10.28 25.61 -1.90
CA ILE A 321 -9.62 24.71 -0.94
C ILE A 321 -8.14 24.56 -1.27
N LEU A 322 -7.80 24.38 -2.55
CA LEU A 322 -6.41 24.20 -2.98
C LEU A 322 -5.57 25.46 -2.84
N ARG A 323 -6.14 26.65 -3.02
CA ARG A 323 -5.45 27.94 -2.79
C ARG A 323 -4.96 28.04 -1.34
N GLU A 324 -5.84 27.76 -0.38
CA GLU A 324 -5.48 27.79 1.04
C GLU A 324 -4.53 26.65 1.42
N LEU A 325 -4.75 25.44 0.86
CA LEU A 325 -3.84 24.31 1.04
C LEU A 325 -2.43 24.64 0.56
N HIS A 326 -2.29 25.17 -0.66
CA HIS A 326 -0.98 25.53 -1.25
C HIS A 326 -0.22 26.54 -0.39
N SER A 327 -0.92 27.57 0.12
CA SER A 327 -0.32 28.57 1.01
C SER A 327 0.10 28.00 2.37
N TRP A 328 -0.58 26.96 2.85
CA TRP A 328 -0.32 26.32 4.14
C TRP A 328 0.72 25.19 4.06
N GLU A 329 0.80 24.49 2.92
CA GLU A 329 1.50 23.20 2.80
C GLU A 329 3.01 23.31 3.03
N PRO A 330 3.54 22.66 4.09
CA PRO A 330 4.97 22.68 4.37
C PRO A 330 5.78 21.80 3.41
N GLU A 331 5.22 20.70 2.91
CA GLU A 331 5.97 19.71 2.14
C GLU A 331 6.09 20.10 0.65
N PRO A 332 7.31 20.28 0.12
CA PRO A 332 7.52 20.73 -1.26
C PRO A 332 6.84 19.83 -2.30
N ASP A 333 6.94 18.51 -2.13
CA ASP A 333 6.35 17.52 -3.05
C ASP A 333 4.83 17.61 -3.13
N VAL A 334 4.17 17.91 -2.00
CA VAL A 334 2.72 18.07 -1.92
C VAL A 334 2.32 19.42 -2.53
N ARG A 335 3.11 20.48 -2.30
CA ARG A 335 2.91 21.80 -2.87
C ARG A 335 2.95 21.75 -4.40
N VAL A 336 3.92 21.07 -5.00
CA VAL A 336 4.01 20.86 -6.46
C VAL A 336 2.81 20.09 -7.00
N ALA A 337 2.37 19.02 -6.32
CA ALA A 337 1.15 18.31 -6.74
C ALA A 337 -0.08 19.24 -6.72
N CYS A 338 -0.18 20.10 -5.70
CA CYS A 338 -1.24 21.09 -5.58
C CYS A 338 -1.18 22.13 -6.71
N GLU A 339 0.01 22.65 -7.05
CA GLU A 339 0.23 23.59 -8.14
C GLU A 339 -0.21 23.02 -9.48
N LYS A 340 0.18 21.77 -9.78
CA LYS A 340 -0.24 21.08 -11.01
C LYS A 340 -1.76 20.99 -11.09
N LEU A 341 -2.44 20.64 -10.00
CA LEU A 341 -3.90 20.57 -9.98
C LEU A 341 -4.54 21.96 -10.16
N ILE A 342 -4.02 22.98 -9.49
CA ILE A 342 -4.47 24.36 -9.66
C ILE A 342 -4.34 24.79 -11.13
N GLN A 343 -3.21 24.50 -11.79
CA GLN A 343 -2.99 24.81 -13.20
C GLN A 343 -4.05 24.19 -14.11
N VAL A 344 -4.46 22.94 -13.86
CA VAL A 344 -5.55 22.29 -14.61
C VAL A 344 -6.89 22.98 -14.38
N LEU A 345 -7.16 23.44 -13.15
CA LEU A 345 -8.42 24.09 -12.81
C LEU A 345 -8.55 25.50 -13.35
N ILE A 346 -7.46 26.27 -13.40
CA ILE A 346 -7.46 27.65 -13.93
C ILE A 346 -7.19 27.73 -15.43
N GLY A 347 -6.59 26.68 -16.01
CA GLY A 347 -6.23 26.62 -17.41
C GLY A 347 -7.44 26.55 -18.34
N ASP A 348 -7.24 27.00 -19.57
CA ASP A 348 -8.24 26.89 -20.63
C ASP A 348 -8.57 25.43 -20.93
N GLU A 349 -9.80 25.21 -21.40
CA GLU A 349 -10.24 23.87 -21.80
C GLU A 349 -9.45 23.41 -23.04
N PRO A 350 -8.96 22.14 -23.07
CA PRO A 350 -8.23 21.62 -24.21
C PRO A 350 -9.01 21.69 -25.53
N GLU A 351 -8.27 21.63 -26.65
CA GLU A 351 -8.86 21.66 -27.99
C GLU A 351 -9.83 20.50 -28.22
N CYS A 352 -10.77 20.69 -29.15
CA CYS A 352 -11.73 19.66 -29.58
C CYS A 352 -10.98 18.38 -30.00
N GLY A 353 -11.37 17.24 -29.45
CA GLY A 353 -10.67 15.96 -29.60
C GLY A 353 -9.62 15.66 -28.51
N MET A 354 -9.37 16.58 -27.57
CA MET A 354 -8.55 16.36 -26.37
C MET A 354 -9.39 16.40 -25.09
N GLU A 355 -10.68 16.03 -25.16
CA GLU A 355 -11.57 16.13 -24.01
C GLU A 355 -11.16 15.17 -22.88
N ASN A 356 -10.58 14.01 -23.20
CA ASN A 356 -10.11 13.02 -22.25
C ASN A 356 -8.58 12.90 -22.29
N LEU A 357 -7.91 13.52 -21.33
CA LEU A 357 -6.45 13.59 -21.23
C LEU A 357 -5.79 12.20 -21.06
N LEU A 358 -6.53 11.20 -20.60
CA LEU A 358 -6.03 9.82 -20.45
C LEU A 358 -6.01 9.02 -21.77
N GLU A 359 -6.67 9.53 -22.81
CA GLU A 359 -6.73 8.88 -24.14
C GLU A 359 -5.96 9.63 -25.22
N VAL A 360 -5.44 10.83 -24.91
CA VAL A 360 -4.65 11.64 -25.84
C VAL A 360 -3.32 10.96 -26.16
N GLN A 361 -3.00 10.84 -27.44
CA GLN A 361 -1.68 10.38 -27.89
C GLN A 361 -0.70 11.56 -27.85
N VAL A 362 0.31 11.46 -26.98
CA VAL A 362 1.34 12.48 -26.84
C VAL A 362 2.46 12.21 -27.85
N PRO A 363 2.83 13.17 -28.71
CA PRO A 363 3.98 13.05 -29.60
C PRO A 363 5.30 12.80 -28.83
N GLU A 364 6.22 12.00 -29.39
CA GLU A 364 7.47 11.62 -28.71
C GLU A 364 8.35 12.82 -28.30
N ASP A 365 8.33 13.89 -29.08
CA ASP A 365 9.10 15.12 -28.78
C ASP A 365 8.53 15.85 -27.56
N VAL A 366 7.19 15.93 -27.46
CA VAL A 366 6.49 16.50 -26.30
C VAL A 366 6.72 15.61 -25.08
N GLU A 367 6.62 14.29 -25.22
CA GLU A 367 6.87 13.34 -24.14
C GLU A 367 8.29 13.52 -23.57
N ARG A 368 9.30 13.64 -24.43
CA ARG A 368 10.69 13.91 -24.00
C ARG A 368 10.84 15.25 -23.30
N GLN A 369 10.12 16.29 -23.72
CA GLN A 369 10.14 17.59 -23.04
C GLN A 369 9.51 17.49 -21.65
N LEU A 370 8.36 16.83 -21.52
CA LEU A 370 7.71 16.60 -20.23
C LEU A 370 8.63 15.82 -19.28
N GLN A 371 9.25 14.74 -19.76
CA GLN A 371 10.22 13.97 -18.98
C GLN A 371 11.43 14.81 -18.51
N GLN A 372 11.90 15.75 -19.34
CA GLN A 372 12.99 16.66 -18.97
C GLN A 372 12.56 17.67 -17.90
N LEU A 373 11.34 18.20 -17.99
CA LEU A 373 10.76 19.10 -16.99
C LEU A 373 10.57 18.37 -15.66
N ASP A 374 10.01 17.16 -15.68
CA ASP A 374 9.85 16.32 -14.48
C ASP A 374 11.21 16.02 -13.83
N CYS A 375 12.23 15.71 -14.63
CA CYS A 375 13.61 15.51 -14.14
C CYS A 375 14.21 16.77 -13.49
N GLN A 376 13.86 17.96 -13.97
CA GLN A 376 14.33 19.23 -13.42
C GLN A 376 13.62 19.57 -12.13
N GLU A 377 12.29 19.37 -12.10
CA GLU A 377 11.45 19.57 -10.93
C GLU A 377 11.90 18.66 -9.78
N GLN A 378 12.11 17.37 -10.04
CA GLN A 378 12.61 16.44 -9.02
C GLN A 378 13.96 16.89 -8.43
N LYS A 379 14.88 17.38 -9.27
CA LYS A 379 16.18 17.89 -8.80
C LYS A 379 16.04 19.17 -7.95
N GLN A 380 15.01 19.99 -8.19
CA GLN A 380 14.74 21.16 -7.38
C GLN A 380 14.16 20.75 -6.02
N LEU A 381 13.21 19.82 -6.02
CA LEU A 381 12.65 19.23 -4.80
C LEU A 381 13.74 18.60 -3.92
N ASP A 382 14.61 17.77 -4.51
CA ASP A 382 15.71 17.13 -3.78
C ASP A 382 16.65 18.16 -3.14
N ARG A 383 16.84 19.34 -3.77
CA ARG A 383 17.66 20.43 -3.21
C ARG A 383 16.94 21.13 -2.07
N GLU A 384 15.67 21.49 -2.23
CA GLU A 384 14.87 22.13 -1.18
C GLU A 384 14.78 21.23 0.06
N GLN A 385 14.56 19.92 -0.14
CA GLN A 385 14.57 18.94 0.95
C GLN A 385 15.94 18.84 1.65
N GLN A 386 17.04 18.89 0.91
CA GLN A 386 18.39 18.89 1.48
C GLN A 386 18.69 20.16 2.27
N GLU A 387 18.19 21.32 1.83
CA GLU A 387 18.32 22.59 2.51
C GLU A 387 17.51 22.59 3.82
N LEU A 388 16.26 22.14 3.78
CA LEU A 388 15.40 21.98 4.96
C LEU A 388 16.01 21.01 5.99
N ALA A 389 16.66 19.93 5.55
CA ALA A 389 17.33 18.98 6.43
C ALA A 389 18.61 19.55 7.09
N GLN A 390 19.19 20.61 6.53
CA GLN A 390 20.41 21.25 7.02
C GLN A 390 20.15 22.44 7.96
N GLU A 391 18.90 22.92 8.08
CA GLU A 391 18.56 23.97 9.03
C GLU A 391 18.63 23.46 10.50
N PRO A 392 19.48 24.06 11.36
CA PRO A 392 19.50 23.67 12.77
C PRO A 392 18.21 24.12 13.46
N ARG A 393 17.51 23.19 14.15
CA ARG A 393 16.38 23.50 15.02
C ARG A 393 16.81 24.55 16.06
N ALA A 394 16.44 25.81 15.84
CA ALA A 394 16.69 26.88 16.79
C ALA A 394 15.95 26.56 18.10
N GLU A 395 16.72 26.37 19.17
CA GLU A 395 16.23 26.16 20.52
C GLU A 395 15.30 27.30 20.94
N GLY A 396 14.14 26.92 21.48
CA GLY A 396 13.12 27.85 21.94
C GLY A 396 13.63 28.77 23.04
N THR A 397 13.59 30.07 22.79
CA THR A 397 13.62 31.10 23.81
C THR A 397 12.33 31.06 24.62
N VAL A 398 12.42 30.57 25.85
CA VAL A 398 11.37 30.71 26.87
C VAL A 398 11.28 32.19 27.27
N PRO A 399 10.11 32.85 27.23
CA PRO A 399 9.95 34.16 27.85
C PRO A 399 9.71 33.97 29.35
N THR A 400 10.57 34.59 30.16
CA THR A 400 10.34 34.90 31.59
C THR A 400 9.19 35.86 31.80
#